data_AF-A0A2M6P0F3-F1
#
_entry.id   AF-A0A2M6P0F3-F1
#
_cell.length_a   1.000
_cell.length_b   1.000
_cell.length_c   1.000
_cell.angle_alpha   90.00
_cell.angle_beta   90.00
_cell.angle_gamma   90.00
#
_symmetry.space_group_name_H-M   'P 1'
#
loop_
_entity.id
_entity.type
_entity.pdbx_description
1 polymer ?
#
loop_
_entity_poly.entity_id
_entity_poly.type
_entity_poly.pdbx_seq_one_letter_code
_entity_poly.pdbx_strand_id
1 'polypeptide(L)'
;DDIENEISSTKACEQTVAPVCGLDGFTYTNQCIAESQRVQINHDGACKDVQQLLDADIPSPPPKTDTTATNTSNTKTDVIASGKPLDLSWLEHVKRFAKKEQSIIPVTIQECRIGGKYLYYKTGDFSVLYDHESELVCFPNNDLGDFCPSYFTKDNIIKGCTTIWQK
;
A
#
# COMPACT_ATOMS: atom_id res chain seq x y z
N ASP A 1 4.45 4.85 -46.96
CA ASP A 1 2.99 4.79 -46.72
C ASP A 1 2.64 3.32 -46.82
N ASP A 2 2.61 2.50 -45.78
CA ASP A 2 2.16 2.71 -44.41
C ASP A 2 2.94 1.79 -43.43
N ILE A 3 3.78 2.38 -42.58
CA ILE A 3 4.28 1.76 -41.36
C ILE A 3 3.71 2.61 -40.24
N GLU A 4 2.71 2.10 -39.52
CA GLU A 4 2.35 2.43 -38.13
C GLU A 4 0.92 1.94 -37.84
N ASN A 5 0.75 0.67 -37.45
CA ASN A 5 -0.42 0.32 -36.63
C ASN A 5 -0.27 -0.93 -35.74
N GLU A 6 0.94 -1.21 -35.24
CA GLU A 6 1.15 -2.22 -34.20
C GLU A 6 1.81 -1.62 -32.96
N ILE A 7 1.15 -0.65 -32.31
CA ILE A 7 1.51 -0.31 -30.92
C ILE A 7 0.25 -0.01 -30.11
N SER A 8 0.19 -0.62 -28.92
CA SER A 8 -0.60 -0.23 -27.75
C SER A 8 -1.85 -1.05 -27.44
N SER A 9 -1.65 -2.30 -27.01
CA SER A 9 -2.61 -2.99 -26.13
C SER A 9 -2.16 -2.96 -24.66
N THR A 10 -1.61 -1.84 -24.20
CA THR A 10 -1.73 -1.48 -22.78
C THR A 10 -3.10 -0.84 -22.63
N LYS A 11 -4.12 -1.61 -22.20
CA LYS A 11 -5.41 -1.03 -21.79
C LYS A 11 -5.15 -0.19 -20.54
N ALA A 12 -4.82 1.08 -20.72
CA ALA A 12 -4.87 2.05 -19.66
C ALA A 12 -6.34 2.20 -19.24
N CYS A 13 -6.63 1.96 -17.96
CA CYS A 13 -7.96 2.19 -17.44
C CYS A 13 -8.20 3.69 -17.29
N GLU A 14 -9.38 4.13 -17.73
CA GLU A 14 -9.87 5.47 -17.42
C GLU A 14 -9.99 5.64 -15.90
N GLN A 15 -9.77 6.86 -15.39
CA GLN A 15 -9.85 7.16 -13.96
C GLN A 15 -11.29 7.34 -13.45
N THR A 16 -12.27 6.77 -14.16
CA THR A 16 -13.67 6.79 -13.77
C THR A 16 -13.86 6.02 -12.46
N VAL A 17 -14.52 6.65 -11.49
CA VAL A 17 -14.84 6.04 -10.19
C VAL A 17 -16.21 5.38 -10.27
N ALA A 18 -16.22 4.06 -10.45
CA ALA A 18 -17.41 3.23 -10.56
C ALA A 18 -17.12 1.86 -9.89
N PRO A 19 -17.16 1.80 -8.55
CA PRO A 19 -16.58 0.68 -7.82
C PRO A 19 -17.26 -0.65 -8.12
N VAL A 20 -16.50 -1.73 -8.09
CA VAL A 20 -16.99 -3.12 -8.22
C VAL A 20 -16.38 -4.02 -7.15
N CYS A 21 -17.10 -5.06 -6.75
CA CYS A 21 -16.63 -6.07 -5.80
C CYS A 21 -16.12 -7.28 -6.57
N GLY A 22 -14.86 -7.67 -6.37
CA GLY A 22 -14.29 -8.90 -6.92
C GLY A 22 -14.76 -10.15 -6.18
N LEU A 23 -14.70 -11.31 -6.84
CA LEU A 23 -14.92 -12.61 -6.19
C LEU A 23 -13.86 -12.95 -5.13
N ASP A 24 -12.74 -12.24 -5.14
CA ASP A 24 -11.69 -12.31 -4.12
C ASP A 24 -12.00 -11.46 -2.86
N GLY A 25 -13.13 -10.75 -2.84
CA GLY A 25 -13.58 -9.96 -1.71
C GLY A 25 -12.96 -8.55 -1.64
N PHE A 26 -12.23 -8.11 -2.68
CA PHE A 26 -11.67 -6.77 -2.74
C PHE A 26 -12.53 -5.81 -3.59
N THR A 27 -12.60 -4.55 -3.16
CA THR A 27 -13.21 -3.46 -3.92
C THR A 27 -12.21 -2.89 -4.92
N TYR A 28 -12.63 -2.74 -6.16
CA TYR A 28 -11.86 -2.11 -7.23
C TYR A 28 -12.50 -0.78 -7.65
N THR A 29 -11.71 0.26 -7.90
CA THR A 29 -12.20 1.61 -8.29
C THR A 29 -13.09 1.60 -9.52
N ASN A 30 -12.80 0.70 -10.47
CA ASN A 30 -13.67 0.40 -11.60
C ASN A 30 -13.43 -1.00 -12.16
N GLN A 31 -14.37 -1.43 -13.00
CA GLN A 31 -14.34 -2.72 -13.72
C GLN A 31 -13.06 -2.91 -14.53
N CYS A 32 -12.55 -1.88 -15.21
CA CYS A 32 -11.33 -2.01 -16.00
C CYS A 32 -10.15 -2.43 -15.13
N ILE A 33 -10.01 -1.85 -13.93
CA ILE A 33 -8.93 -2.21 -13.01
C ILE A 33 -9.09 -3.66 -12.52
N ALA A 34 -10.30 -4.09 -12.15
CA ALA A 34 -10.57 -5.48 -11.76
C ALA A 34 -10.20 -6.46 -12.89
N GLU A 35 -10.64 -6.18 -14.12
CA GLU A 35 -10.34 -7.00 -15.30
C GLU A 35 -8.85 -7.02 -15.63
N SER A 36 -8.14 -5.89 -15.50
CA SER A 36 -6.70 -5.80 -15.72
C SER A 36 -5.91 -6.72 -14.78
N GLN A 37 -6.46 -6.95 -13.58
CA GLN A 37 -5.93 -7.86 -12.57
C GLN A 37 -6.50 -9.29 -12.69
N ARG A 38 -7.28 -9.58 -13.73
CA ARG A 38 -7.95 -10.88 -13.98
C ARG A 38 -8.86 -11.31 -12.84
N VAL A 39 -9.45 -10.34 -12.13
CA VAL A 39 -10.42 -10.58 -11.07
C VAL A 39 -11.82 -10.61 -11.67
N GLN A 40 -12.55 -11.68 -11.43
CA GLN A 40 -13.95 -11.77 -11.81
C GLN A 40 -14.79 -10.89 -10.88
N ILE A 41 -15.70 -10.11 -11.46
CA ILE A 41 -16.60 -9.25 -10.70
C ILE A 41 -17.72 -10.11 -10.09
N ASN A 42 -17.91 -9.97 -8.78
CA ASN A 42 -19.02 -10.55 -8.03
C ASN A 42 -20.30 -9.72 -8.22
N HIS A 43 -20.23 -8.42 -7.94
CA HIS A 43 -21.34 -7.48 -8.10
C HIS A 43 -20.83 -6.04 -8.30
N ASP A 44 -21.69 -5.19 -8.85
CA ASP A 44 -21.45 -3.75 -8.91
C ASP A 44 -21.47 -3.12 -7.51
N GLY A 45 -20.71 -2.04 -7.32
CA GLY A 45 -20.50 -1.40 -6.02
C GLY A 45 -19.34 -2.03 -5.24
N ALA A 46 -18.88 -1.33 -4.20
CA ALA A 46 -17.85 -1.83 -3.29
C ALA A 46 -18.29 -3.13 -2.60
N CYS A 47 -17.34 -4.02 -2.30
CA CYS A 47 -17.61 -5.14 -1.42
C CYS A 47 -18.15 -4.62 -0.09
N LYS A 48 -19.15 -5.31 0.45
CA LYS A 48 -19.56 -5.07 1.84
C LYS A 48 -18.39 -5.49 2.72
N ASP A 49 -17.93 -4.60 3.59
CA ASP A 49 -16.91 -4.95 4.58
C ASP A 49 -17.34 -6.22 5.31
N VAL A 50 -16.39 -7.07 5.68
CA VAL A 50 -16.63 -8.22 6.55
C VAL A 50 -17.29 -7.78 7.88
N GLN A 51 -17.17 -6.50 8.23
CA GLN A 51 -17.89 -5.84 9.33
C GLN A 51 -19.43 -5.87 9.18
N GLN A 52 -19.98 -5.91 7.95
CA GLN A 52 -21.43 -5.93 7.70
C GLN A 52 -22.03 -7.35 7.62
N LEU A 53 -21.21 -8.39 7.84
CA LEU A 53 -21.70 -9.76 8.06
C LEU A 53 -21.84 -10.09 9.56
N LEU A 54 -21.59 -9.12 10.45
CA LEU A 54 -21.64 -9.27 11.91
C LEU A 54 -22.87 -8.58 12.55
N ASP A 55 -23.95 -8.35 11.81
CA ASP A 55 -25.23 -7.85 12.35
C ASP A 55 -26.05 -8.97 13.04
N ALA A 56 -25.40 -9.73 13.91
CA ALA A 56 -26.07 -10.52 14.95
C ALA A 56 -25.45 -10.14 16.32
N ASP A 57 -26.06 -9.14 16.96
CA ASP A 57 -26.05 -8.85 18.39
C ASP A 57 -24.70 -8.79 19.15
N ILE A 58 -23.83 -7.80 18.87
CA ILE A 58 -22.76 -7.40 19.81
C ILE A 58 -22.68 -5.86 19.93
N PRO A 59 -22.67 -5.27 21.15
CA PRO A 59 -22.65 -3.83 21.33
C PRO A 59 -21.37 -3.18 20.81
N SER A 60 -21.53 -2.04 20.13
CA SER A 60 -20.47 -1.29 19.45
C SER A 60 -19.31 -0.89 20.38
N PRO A 61 -18.05 -0.92 19.92
CA PRO A 61 -16.94 -0.25 20.60
C PRO A 61 -17.10 1.28 20.53
N PRO A 62 -16.54 2.05 21.49
CA PRO A 62 -16.80 3.48 21.61
C PRO A 62 -16.15 4.29 20.47
N PRO A 63 -16.65 5.50 20.17
CA PRO A 63 -16.15 6.33 19.08
C PRO A 63 -14.70 6.79 19.33
N LYS A 64 -13.92 6.92 18.25
CA LYS A 64 -12.59 7.56 18.28
C LYS A 64 -12.73 9.03 18.68
N THR A 65 -12.29 9.38 19.89
CA THR A 65 -11.99 10.76 20.26
C THR A 65 -10.56 11.11 19.86
N ASP A 66 -10.41 12.15 19.04
CA ASP A 66 -9.16 12.89 18.90
C ASP A 66 -8.72 13.40 20.27
N THR A 67 -7.56 12.96 20.75
CA THR A 67 -6.89 13.61 21.88
C THR A 67 -5.50 14.03 21.45
N THR A 68 -5.38 15.33 21.16
CA THR A 68 -4.14 16.07 21.25
C THR A 68 -3.60 15.94 22.68
N ALA A 69 -2.43 15.33 22.86
CA ALA A 69 -1.75 15.28 24.15
C ALA A 69 -0.39 15.98 24.09
N THR A 70 -0.37 17.12 24.77
CA THR A 70 0.75 17.98 25.15
C THR A 70 1.77 17.25 26.02
N ASN A 71 3.05 17.62 25.88
CA ASN A 71 4.20 17.20 26.68
C ASN A 71 3.98 17.25 28.20
N THR A 72 4.48 16.25 28.95
CA THR A 72 5.16 16.43 30.26
C THR A 72 5.99 15.18 30.58
N SER A 73 7.29 15.38 30.77
CA SER A 73 8.30 14.42 31.23
C SER A 73 8.05 13.97 32.67
N ASN A 74 8.35 12.69 32.98
CA ASN A 74 9.49 12.33 33.84
C ASN A 74 9.62 10.82 34.12
N THR A 75 10.68 10.26 33.52
CA THR A 75 11.68 9.33 34.07
C THR A 75 11.25 8.02 34.77
N LYS A 76 11.55 6.89 34.10
CA LYS A 76 12.42 5.86 34.71
C LYS A 76 13.17 5.04 33.65
N THR A 77 14.48 5.31 33.58
CA THR A 77 15.61 4.52 33.05
C THR A 77 15.83 4.41 31.54
N ASP A 78 16.86 5.15 31.11
CA ASP A 78 17.69 4.92 29.93
C ASP A 78 18.30 3.50 29.88
N VAL A 79 18.72 3.11 28.66
CA VAL A 79 19.54 1.95 28.24
C VAL A 79 18.70 0.68 27.98
N ILE A 80 18.49 0.21 26.74
CA ILE A 80 19.48 -0.13 25.71
C ILE A 80 18.96 0.31 24.33
N ALA A 81 19.70 1.22 23.69
CA ALA A 81 19.82 1.23 22.23
C ALA A 81 20.37 -0.14 21.84
N SER A 82 19.49 -1.04 21.39
CA SER A 82 19.93 -2.31 20.86
C SER A 82 20.70 -2.00 19.59
N GLY A 83 22.02 -1.95 19.68
CA GLY A 83 22.96 -2.07 18.56
C GLY A 83 22.84 -3.43 17.85
N LYS A 84 21.61 -3.97 17.76
CA LYS A 84 21.24 -5.07 16.91
C LYS A 84 21.21 -4.51 15.50
N PRO A 85 21.98 -5.09 14.56
CA PRO A 85 21.89 -4.71 13.16
C PRO A 85 20.43 -4.79 12.71
N LEU A 86 19.98 -3.78 11.96
CA LEU A 86 18.68 -3.84 11.30
C LEU A 86 18.64 -5.09 10.42
N ASP A 87 17.78 -6.06 10.76
CA ASP A 87 17.66 -7.31 10.01
C ASP A 87 16.82 -7.07 8.76
N LEU A 88 17.49 -6.91 7.63
CA LEU A 88 16.88 -6.67 6.32
C LEU A 88 16.74 -7.93 5.48
N SER A 89 16.93 -9.12 6.07
CA SER A 89 16.80 -10.39 5.34
C SER A 89 15.42 -10.57 4.73
N TRP A 90 14.38 -10.02 5.36
CA TRP A 90 13.02 -10.02 4.83
C TRP A 90 12.91 -9.29 3.49
N LEU A 91 13.72 -8.27 3.26
CA LEU A 91 13.70 -7.50 2.01
C LEU A 91 14.13 -8.37 0.82
N GLU A 92 14.96 -9.40 1.05
CA GLU A 92 15.31 -10.37 0.02
C GLU A 92 14.10 -11.22 -0.41
N HIS A 93 13.16 -11.49 0.50
CA HIS A 93 11.89 -12.12 0.13
C HIS A 93 11.06 -11.18 -0.75
N VAL A 94 10.97 -9.89 -0.38
CA VAL A 94 10.27 -8.89 -1.20
C VAL A 94 10.89 -8.77 -2.58
N LYS A 95 12.23 -8.67 -2.68
CA LYS A 95 12.96 -8.67 -3.96
C LYS A 95 12.69 -9.93 -4.78
N ARG A 96 12.58 -11.09 -4.14
CA ARG A 96 12.27 -12.36 -4.83
C ARG A 96 10.88 -12.34 -5.47
N PHE A 97 9.88 -11.82 -4.77
CA PHE A 97 8.53 -11.68 -5.32
C PHE A 97 8.47 -10.59 -6.39
N ALA A 98 9.06 -9.43 -6.13
CA ALA A 98 9.19 -8.34 -7.10
C ALA A 98 9.89 -8.79 -8.39
N LYS A 99 10.90 -9.67 -8.29
CA LYS A 99 11.58 -10.25 -9.46
C LYS A 99 10.67 -11.14 -10.32
N LYS A 100 9.67 -11.78 -9.72
CA LYS A 100 8.70 -12.64 -10.44
C LYS A 100 7.54 -11.86 -11.04
N GLU A 101 7.28 -10.64 -10.58
CA GLU A 101 6.22 -9.77 -11.07
C GLU A 101 6.42 -9.44 -12.55
N GLN A 102 5.39 -9.67 -13.37
CA GLN A 102 5.38 -9.39 -14.80
C GLN A 102 4.74 -8.02 -15.06
N SER A 103 5.26 -7.00 -14.38
CA SER A 103 4.78 -5.65 -14.53
C SER A 103 5.32 -5.01 -15.81
N ILE A 104 4.47 -4.21 -16.45
CA ILE A 104 4.86 -3.36 -17.58
C ILE A 104 5.57 -2.07 -17.12
N ILE A 105 5.44 -1.72 -15.84
CA ILE A 105 6.13 -0.59 -15.23
C ILE A 105 7.33 -1.09 -14.41
N PRO A 106 8.37 -0.26 -14.20
CA PRO A 106 9.51 -0.63 -13.38
C PRO A 106 9.07 -1.02 -11.97
N VAL A 107 9.46 -2.22 -11.55
CA VAL A 107 9.24 -2.69 -10.19
C VAL A 107 10.43 -2.20 -9.37
N THR A 108 10.20 -1.25 -8.47
CA THR A 108 11.26 -0.67 -7.63
C THR A 108 11.01 -0.98 -6.17
N ILE A 109 12.08 -0.98 -5.38
CA ILE A 109 12.00 -0.93 -3.93
C ILE A 109 12.83 0.28 -3.50
N GLN A 110 12.17 1.19 -2.80
CA GLN A 110 12.78 2.40 -2.26
C GLN A 110 12.91 2.27 -0.75
N GLU A 111 14.03 2.76 -0.23
CA GLU A 111 14.21 3.00 1.20
C GLU A 111 13.85 4.45 1.49
N CYS A 112 13.00 4.68 2.48
CA CYS A 112 12.45 5.99 2.81
C CYS A 112 12.76 6.39 4.26
N ARG A 113 13.20 7.63 4.43
CA ARG A 113 13.39 8.29 5.73
C ARG A 113 12.52 9.54 5.80
N ILE A 114 11.32 9.40 6.37
CA ILE A 114 10.30 10.46 6.41
C ILE A 114 9.91 10.70 7.86
N GLY A 115 10.12 11.92 8.38
CA GLY A 115 9.73 12.27 9.76
C GLY A 115 10.37 11.38 10.84
N GLY A 116 11.59 10.89 10.62
CA GLY A 116 12.28 9.97 11.52
C GLY A 116 11.80 8.50 11.45
N LYS A 117 10.83 8.19 10.58
CA LYS A 117 10.41 6.83 10.29
C LYS A 117 11.24 6.24 9.16
N TYR A 118 11.49 4.94 9.28
CA TYR A 118 12.24 4.15 8.32
C TYR A 118 11.27 3.19 7.64
N LEU A 119 11.12 3.32 6.34
CA LEU A 119 10.11 2.61 5.56
C LEU A 119 10.71 2.04 4.28
N TYR A 120 10.04 1.03 3.73
CA TYR A 120 10.38 0.44 2.45
C TYR A 120 9.17 0.47 1.53
N TYR A 121 9.32 1.11 0.38
CA TYR A 121 8.24 1.31 -0.56
C TYR A 121 8.49 0.51 -1.84
N LYS A 122 7.72 -0.55 -2.04
CA LYS A 122 7.70 -1.31 -3.30
C LYS A 122 6.73 -0.65 -4.28
N THR A 123 7.18 -0.38 -5.50
CA THR A 123 6.32 0.01 -6.63
C THR A 123 6.26 -1.12 -7.68
N GLY A 124 5.32 -1.05 -8.60
CA GLY A 124 5.03 -2.07 -9.61
C GLY A 124 3.52 -2.09 -9.88
N ASP A 125 2.99 -3.22 -10.33
CA ASP A 125 1.55 -3.42 -10.49
C ASP A 125 0.81 -3.23 -9.15
N PHE A 126 1.47 -3.66 -8.07
CA PHE A 126 1.04 -3.42 -6.70
C PHE A 126 2.08 -2.61 -5.94
N SER A 127 1.60 -1.52 -5.33
CA SER A 127 2.40 -0.68 -4.45
C SER A 127 2.20 -1.10 -2.99
N VAL A 128 3.28 -1.35 -2.26
CA VAL A 128 3.21 -1.80 -0.87
C VAL A 128 4.20 -1.00 -0.04
N LEU A 129 3.74 -0.49 1.10
CA LEU A 129 4.58 0.20 2.07
C LEU A 129 4.79 -0.71 3.28
N TYR A 130 6.07 -0.93 3.61
CA TYR A 130 6.48 -1.67 4.79
C TYR A 130 7.21 -0.76 5.76
N ASP A 131 7.21 -1.11 7.03
CA ASP A 131 8.12 -0.52 7.99
C ASP A 131 9.46 -1.26 8.06
N HIS A 132 10.32 -0.83 8.98
CA HIS A 132 11.64 -1.44 9.21
C HIS A 132 11.59 -2.82 9.87
N GLU A 133 10.45 -3.23 10.43
CA GLU A 133 10.21 -4.50 11.11
C GLU A 133 9.47 -5.50 10.20
N SER A 134 9.35 -5.19 8.90
CA SER A 134 8.68 -5.97 7.85
C SER A 134 7.16 -6.01 7.95
N GLU A 135 6.55 -5.15 8.76
CA GLU A 135 5.10 -5.05 8.85
C GLU A 135 4.53 -4.29 7.67
N LEU A 136 3.36 -4.75 7.18
CA LEU A 136 2.58 -4.05 6.17
C LEU A 136 2.00 -2.78 6.78
N VAL A 137 2.40 -1.62 6.27
CA VAL A 137 1.86 -0.33 6.68
C VAL A 137 0.61 0.00 5.88
N CYS A 138 0.69 -0.04 4.54
CA CYS A 138 -0.47 0.22 3.66
C CYS A 138 -0.19 -0.14 2.19
N PHE A 139 -1.18 0.09 1.31
CA PHE A 139 -1.08 -0.02 -0.14
C PHE A 139 -1.24 1.36 -0.81
N PRO A 140 -0.16 2.12 -1.07
CA PRO A 140 -0.24 3.54 -1.45
C PRO A 140 -1.08 3.89 -2.69
N ASN A 141 -1.11 3.05 -3.71
CA ASN A 141 -1.92 3.24 -4.92
C ASN A 141 -3.35 2.69 -4.77
N ASN A 142 -3.68 2.04 -3.66
CA ASN A 142 -5.00 1.47 -3.36
C ASN A 142 -5.45 1.82 -1.93
N ASP A 143 -5.32 3.09 -1.57
CA ASP A 143 -5.63 3.58 -0.22
C ASP A 143 -7.09 4.05 -0.08
N LEU A 144 -8.04 3.14 -0.30
CA LEU A 144 -9.49 3.47 -0.32
C LEU A 144 -10.06 3.88 1.05
N GLY A 145 -9.31 3.65 2.13
CA GLY A 145 -9.74 3.91 3.50
C GLY A 145 -8.84 4.87 4.28
N ASP A 146 -7.95 5.62 3.60
CA ASP A 146 -6.96 6.51 4.22
C ASP A 146 -6.12 5.79 5.30
N PHE A 147 -5.73 4.54 5.03
CA PHE A 147 -4.89 3.73 5.89
C PHE A 147 -3.42 4.13 5.80
N CYS A 148 -2.99 4.70 4.67
CA CYS A 148 -1.61 5.16 4.57
C CYS A 148 -1.37 6.33 5.53
N PRO A 149 -0.20 6.36 6.21
CA PRO A 149 0.11 7.46 7.11
C PRO A 149 0.10 8.81 6.37
N SER A 150 -0.49 9.83 6.98
CA SER A 150 -0.64 11.17 6.38
C SER A 150 0.70 11.85 6.03
N TYR A 151 1.80 11.43 6.66
CA TYR A 151 3.15 11.90 6.31
C TYR A 151 3.72 11.23 5.04
N PHE A 152 3.14 10.13 4.56
CA PHE A 152 3.57 9.42 3.36
C PHE A 152 2.98 10.06 2.10
N THR A 153 3.31 11.34 1.89
CA THR A 153 2.85 12.14 0.74
C THR A 153 3.83 12.05 -0.42
N LYS A 154 3.38 12.38 -1.65
CA LYS A 154 4.25 12.44 -2.83
C LYS A 154 5.49 13.30 -2.61
N ASP A 155 5.33 14.47 -2.00
CA ASP A 155 6.44 15.39 -1.72
C ASP A 155 7.47 14.78 -0.76
N ASN A 156 6.98 14.08 0.27
CA ASN A 156 7.86 13.43 1.24
C ASN A 156 8.52 12.17 0.68
N ILE A 157 7.85 11.46 -0.24
CA ILE A 157 8.43 10.35 -0.99
C ILE A 157 9.60 10.86 -1.85
N ILE A 158 9.37 11.92 -2.64
CA ILE A 158 10.41 12.50 -3.51
C ILE A 158 11.64 12.97 -2.72
N LYS A 159 11.43 13.56 -1.54
CA LYS A 159 12.52 14.10 -0.70
C LYS A 159 13.19 13.05 0.18
N GLY A 160 12.43 12.05 0.60
CA GLY A 160 12.80 11.13 1.67
C GLY A 160 13.14 9.72 1.20
N CYS A 161 12.84 9.35 -0.05
CA CYS A 161 13.04 7.99 -0.56
C CYS A 161 14.18 7.89 -1.57
N THR A 162 14.91 6.77 -1.53
CA THR A 162 15.95 6.41 -2.50
C THR A 162 15.72 5.00 -3.00
N THR A 163 15.75 4.79 -4.31
CA THR A 163 15.68 3.45 -4.90
C THR A 163 16.91 2.63 -4.51
N ILE A 164 16.68 1.50 -3.85
CA ILE A 164 17.72 0.55 -3.44
C ILE A 164 17.69 -0.74 -4.25
N TRP A 165 16.63 -0.95 -5.03
CA TRP A 165 16.50 -2.07 -5.96
C TRP A 165 15.50 -1.74 -7.08
N GLN A 166 15.76 -2.24 -8.28
CA GLN A 166 14.88 -2.10 -9.43
C GLN A 166 15.01 -3.31 -10.36
N LYS A 167 13.90 -3.71 -10.97
CA LYS A 167 13.83 -4.68 -12.08
C LYS A 167 13.36 -4.00 -13.36
#